data_AF-A0A8H7AST6-F1
#
_entry.id   AF-A0A8H7AST6-F1
#
_cell.length_a   1.000
_cell.length_b   1.000
_cell.length_c   1.000
_cell.angle_alpha   90.00
_cell.angle_beta   90.00
_cell.angle_gamma   90.00
#
_symmetry.space_group_name_H-M   'P 1'
#
loop_
_entity.id
_entity.type
_entity.pdbx_description
1 polymer ?
#
loop_
_entity_poly.entity_id
_entity_poly.type
_entity_poly.pdbx_seq_one_letter_code
_entity_poly.pdbx_strand_id
1 'polypeptide(L)'
;MAAKLQPLAQRLIVQLGSIHYLVRNRIEFELPGNTPSPVTSPAPAVIITLDSTPISLAAIHEKFTQFKAADDVYSDAFNTGGYLIVQHPCNQFTGTLPTDVKEYLNGSSTKLLTLDETLPEGPYFVLGNHLHQAWRLHPDVLSAFAVAVLPDDVNASSMSRSHSVEKYQAFQNAAFTDAAAAVSVPVPSRLYYQKTSEQPFAGLRVAIKDNMHLAGIVTGLGSRAYAELYGKKDVTSQYVSSLEKKGAVIVGKTKLSAFAGSEVPPNQCIDYFPPWNARGDGYQGPSGSSSGAAAVMGGYPWIDVSLCTDSKNRLISDFLRADIL
;
A
#
# COMPACT_ATOMS: atom_id res chain seq x y z
N MET A 1 31.24 -23.09 10.08
CA MET A 1 30.15 -22.09 10.18
C MET A 1 29.74 -21.74 8.75
N ALA A 2 28.60 -22.24 8.29
CA ALA A 2 28.06 -21.85 6.98
C ALA A 2 27.69 -20.36 7.05
N ALA A 3 28.26 -19.56 6.16
CA ALA A 3 27.83 -18.18 5.98
C ALA A 3 26.35 -18.22 5.60
N LYS A 4 25.48 -17.71 6.49
CA LYS A 4 24.09 -17.39 6.14
C LYS A 4 24.18 -16.40 4.99
N LEU A 5 23.92 -16.86 3.77
CA LEU A 5 23.61 -16.00 2.64
C LEU A 5 22.46 -15.09 3.09
N GLN A 6 22.73 -13.78 3.14
CA GLN A 6 21.69 -12.79 3.42
C GLN A 6 20.61 -12.93 2.33
N PRO A 7 19.31 -12.99 2.70
CA PRO A 7 18.26 -12.93 1.69
C PRO A 7 18.38 -11.59 0.96
N LEU A 8 18.19 -11.61 -0.37
CA LEU A 8 18.39 -10.48 -1.27
C LEU A 8 17.97 -9.14 -0.65
N ALA A 9 18.96 -8.24 -0.48
CA ALA A 9 18.82 -6.92 0.15
C ALA A 9 18.05 -5.89 -0.71
N GLN A 10 17.45 -6.31 -1.82
CA GLN A 10 16.95 -5.41 -2.86
C GLN A 10 15.42 -5.40 -2.90
N ARG A 11 14.82 -4.23 -2.67
CA ARG A 11 13.39 -3.99 -2.93
C ARG A 11 13.13 -4.21 -4.41
N LEU A 12 12.18 -5.08 -4.73
CA LEU A 12 11.90 -5.47 -6.11
C LEU A 12 10.66 -4.74 -6.62
N ILE A 13 10.85 -3.97 -7.70
CA ILE A 13 9.79 -3.27 -8.39
C ILE A 13 9.52 -4.01 -9.69
N VAL A 14 8.25 -4.36 -9.92
CA VAL A 14 7.78 -5.06 -11.10
C VAL A 14 6.77 -4.19 -11.81
N GLN A 15 6.91 -4.07 -13.13
CA GLN A 15 5.88 -3.49 -13.97
C GLN A 15 4.99 -4.61 -14.51
N LEU A 16 3.69 -4.49 -14.28
CA LEU A 16 2.68 -5.41 -14.81
C LEU A 16 1.63 -4.58 -15.56
N GLY A 17 1.62 -4.71 -16.88
CA GLY A 17 0.92 -3.78 -17.77
C GLY A 17 1.50 -2.37 -17.66
N SER A 18 0.66 -1.37 -17.35
CA SER A 18 1.07 0.02 -17.12
C SER A 18 1.28 0.37 -15.64
N ILE A 19 1.09 -0.58 -14.72
CA ILE A 19 1.13 -0.34 -13.28
C ILE A 19 2.44 -0.88 -12.71
N HIS A 20 3.06 -0.09 -11.82
CA HIS A 20 4.25 -0.48 -11.09
C HIS A 20 3.87 -0.99 -9.71
N TYR A 21 4.50 -2.08 -9.30
CA TYR A 21 4.26 -2.73 -8.02
C TYR A 21 5.57 -2.92 -7.28
N LEU A 22 5.55 -2.69 -5.98
CA LEU A 22 6.54 -3.19 -5.05
C LEU A 22 6.14 -4.62 -4.63
N VAL A 23 7.08 -5.54 -4.79
CA VAL A 23 7.00 -6.87 -4.16
C VAL A 23 7.48 -6.73 -2.72
N ARG A 24 6.58 -6.90 -1.75
CA ARG A 24 6.92 -6.75 -0.34
C ARG A 24 7.92 -7.83 0.09
N ASN A 25 8.92 -7.46 0.89
CA ASN A 25 9.96 -8.40 1.31
C ASN A 25 9.45 -9.48 2.29
N ARG A 26 8.36 -9.19 3.02
CA ARG A 26 7.65 -10.18 3.84
C ARG A 26 7.19 -11.36 2.99
N ILE A 27 7.55 -12.56 3.43
CA ILE A 27 7.03 -13.81 2.91
C ILE A 27 5.68 -14.06 3.61
N GLU A 28 4.61 -14.10 2.83
CA GLU A 28 3.27 -14.36 3.36
C GLU A 28 3.01 -15.86 3.47
N PHE A 29 3.55 -16.63 2.53
CA PHE A 29 3.39 -18.08 2.50
C PHE A 29 4.47 -18.75 1.65
N GLU A 30 4.86 -19.97 2.02
CA GLU A 30 5.74 -20.82 1.23
C GLU A 30 4.91 -21.86 0.48
N LEU A 31 4.91 -21.77 -0.85
CA LEU A 31 4.19 -22.68 -1.72
C LEU A 31 4.83 -24.08 -1.69
N PRO A 32 4.03 -25.15 -1.85
CA PRO A 32 4.54 -26.51 -1.96
C PRO A 32 5.58 -26.66 -3.10
N GLY A 33 6.62 -27.47 -2.85
CA GLY A 33 7.89 -27.54 -3.60
C GLY A 33 7.86 -27.92 -5.09
N ASN A 34 6.69 -28.00 -5.71
CA ASN A 34 6.51 -28.25 -7.15
C ASN A 34 6.14 -26.99 -7.95
N THR A 35 6.19 -25.79 -7.34
CA THR A 35 5.85 -24.53 -8.02
C THR A 35 7.00 -24.05 -8.91
N PRO A 36 6.86 -24.03 -10.26
CA PRO A 36 7.95 -23.67 -11.14
C PRO A 36 7.90 -22.16 -11.43
N SER A 37 8.67 -21.37 -10.68
CA SER A 37 9.02 -20.00 -11.06
C SER A 37 10.54 -19.86 -11.15
N PRO A 38 11.10 -19.23 -12.19
CA PRO A 38 12.52 -18.89 -12.18
C PRO A 38 12.78 -17.89 -11.05
N VAL A 39 13.77 -18.19 -10.21
CA VAL A 39 14.21 -17.39 -9.05
C VAL A 39 14.56 -15.93 -9.42
N THR A 40 14.68 -15.62 -10.71
CA THR A 40 15.12 -14.34 -11.25
C THR A 40 14.00 -13.32 -11.49
N SER A 41 12.71 -13.71 -11.55
CA SER A 41 11.62 -12.76 -11.80
C SER A 41 10.33 -13.12 -11.04
N PRO A 42 9.64 -12.15 -10.41
CA PRO A 42 8.34 -12.39 -9.79
C PRO A 42 7.28 -12.67 -10.85
N ALA A 43 6.52 -13.75 -10.65
CA ALA A 43 5.35 -14.06 -11.48
C ALA A 43 4.08 -13.52 -10.80
N PRO A 44 3.12 -12.95 -11.53
CA PRO A 44 1.85 -12.51 -10.94
C PRO A 44 1.07 -13.71 -10.40
N ALA A 45 0.33 -13.50 -9.33
CA ALA A 45 -0.59 -14.49 -8.79
C ALA A 45 -1.87 -13.80 -8.31
N VAL A 46 -2.97 -14.55 -8.32
CA VAL A 46 -4.23 -14.12 -7.73
C VAL A 46 -4.72 -15.22 -6.80
N ILE A 47 -5.02 -14.86 -5.56
CA ILE A 47 -5.65 -15.75 -4.60
C ILE A 47 -7.15 -15.47 -4.58
N ILE A 48 -7.94 -16.53 -4.78
CA ILE A 48 -9.39 -16.50 -4.59
C ILE A 48 -9.82 -17.62 -3.64
N THR A 49 -10.89 -17.38 -2.89
CA THR A 49 -11.50 -18.34 -1.99
C THR A 49 -12.85 -18.77 -2.55
N LEU A 50 -13.02 -20.08 -2.73
CA LEU A 50 -14.26 -20.70 -3.20
C LEU A 50 -14.72 -21.72 -2.15
N ASP A 51 -15.47 -21.29 -1.13
CA ASP A 51 -15.77 -22.15 0.03
C ASP A 51 -16.50 -23.46 -0.35
N SER A 52 -17.78 -23.33 -0.72
CA SER A 52 -18.64 -24.46 -1.11
C SER A 52 -18.96 -24.46 -2.61
N THR A 53 -18.44 -23.48 -3.35
CA THR A 53 -18.68 -23.32 -4.77
C THR A 53 -17.67 -24.15 -5.56
N PRO A 54 -18.13 -25.04 -6.46
CA PRO A 54 -17.21 -25.73 -7.37
C PRO A 54 -16.41 -24.74 -8.21
N ILE A 55 -15.16 -25.09 -8.53
CA ILE A 55 -14.35 -24.32 -9.47
C ILE A 55 -15.07 -24.30 -10.82
N SER A 56 -15.52 -23.12 -11.25
CA SER A 56 -16.15 -22.89 -12.54
C SER A 56 -15.66 -21.57 -13.11
N LEU A 57 -15.71 -21.43 -14.44
CA LEU A 57 -15.27 -20.20 -15.09
C LEU A 57 -16.11 -18.98 -14.64
N ALA A 58 -17.41 -19.19 -14.42
CA ALA A 58 -18.31 -18.18 -13.89
C ALA A 58 -17.88 -17.69 -12.50
N ALA A 59 -17.56 -18.60 -11.57
CA ALA A 59 -17.13 -18.23 -10.21
C ALA A 59 -15.79 -17.48 -10.21
N ILE A 60 -14.86 -17.86 -11.08
CA ILE A 60 -13.57 -17.17 -11.24
C ILE A 60 -13.79 -15.74 -11.75
N HIS A 61 -14.58 -15.58 -12.82
CA HIS A 61 -14.87 -14.25 -13.39
C HIS A 61 -15.67 -13.37 -12.42
N GLU A 62 -16.56 -13.95 -11.64
CA GLU A 62 -17.28 -13.22 -10.60
C GLU A 62 -16.31 -12.64 -9.56
N LYS A 63 -15.35 -13.44 -9.06
CA LYS A 63 -14.31 -12.97 -8.14
C LYS A 63 -13.46 -11.86 -8.74
N PHE A 64 -13.01 -12.00 -9.97
CA PHE A 64 -12.23 -10.95 -10.65
C PHE A 64 -13.02 -9.66 -10.84
N THR A 65 -14.32 -9.78 -11.16
CA THR A 65 -15.22 -8.62 -11.25
C THR A 65 -15.37 -7.92 -9.91
N GLN A 66 -15.54 -8.67 -8.81
CA GLN A 66 -15.60 -8.14 -7.45
C GLN A 66 -14.29 -7.43 -7.07
N PHE A 67 -13.13 -8.04 -7.37
CA PHE A 67 -11.82 -7.45 -7.08
C PHE A 67 -11.62 -6.13 -7.82
N LYS A 68 -11.96 -6.07 -9.11
CA LYS A 68 -11.85 -4.85 -9.92
C LYS A 68 -12.75 -3.72 -9.43
N ALA A 69 -13.89 -4.05 -8.82
CA ALA A 69 -14.80 -3.06 -8.25
C ALA A 69 -14.33 -2.54 -6.87
N ALA A 70 -13.65 -3.38 -6.09
CA ALA A 70 -13.30 -3.10 -4.69
C ALA A 70 -11.86 -2.60 -4.49
N ASP A 71 -10.98 -2.76 -5.48
CA ASP A 71 -9.55 -2.55 -5.31
C ASP A 71 -8.89 -1.83 -6.49
N ASP A 72 -7.93 -0.97 -6.18
CA ASP A 72 -7.12 -0.23 -7.15
C ASP A 72 -5.71 -0.83 -7.30
N VAL A 73 -5.37 -1.90 -6.58
CA VAL A 73 -4.08 -2.60 -6.73
C VAL A 73 -4.22 -3.74 -7.72
N TYR A 74 -5.30 -4.52 -7.60
CA TYR A 74 -5.64 -5.56 -8.56
C TYR A 74 -5.87 -4.99 -9.98
N SER A 75 -5.41 -5.73 -10.99
CA SER A 75 -5.68 -5.47 -12.40
C SER A 75 -5.76 -6.79 -13.16
N ASP A 76 -6.43 -6.80 -14.30
CA ASP A 76 -6.59 -8.00 -15.13
C ASP A 76 -5.24 -8.58 -15.59
N ALA A 77 -4.18 -7.79 -15.55
CA ALA A 77 -2.83 -8.24 -15.87
C ALA A 77 -2.29 -9.29 -14.87
N PHE A 78 -2.83 -9.36 -13.64
CA PHE A 78 -2.50 -10.45 -12.71
C PHE A 78 -3.06 -11.81 -13.14
N ASN A 79 -4.05 -11.83 -14.03
CA ASN A 79 -4.71 -13.07 -14.44
C ASN A 79 -3.95 -13.81 -15.56
N THR A 80 -2.82 -13.28 -16.03
CA THR A 80 -2.08 -13.76 -17.21
C THR A 80 -0.62 -14.07 -16.86
N GLY A 81 -0.08 -15.18 -17.38
CA GLY A 81 1.34 -15.50 -17.32
C GLY A 81 1.87 -15.87 -15.93
N GLY A 82 0.98 -16.30 -15.02
CA GLY A 82 1.28 -16.47 -13.61
C GLY A 82 0.47 -17.59 -12.96
N TYR A 83 -0.10 -17.32 -11.78
CA TYR A 83 -0.82 -18.31 -10.99
C TYR A 83 -2.23 -17.86 -10.61
N LEU A 84 -3.19 -18.76 -10.76
CA LEU A 84 -4.47 -18.68 -10.05
C LEU A 84 -4.39 -19.65 -8.88
N ILE A 85 -4.53 -19.13 -7.67
CA ILE A 85 -4.47 -19.90 -6.45
C ILE A 85 -5.87 -19.94 -5.86
N VAL A 86 -6.48 -21.12 -5.85
CA VAL A 86 -7.82 -21.33 -5.30
C VAL A 86 -7.71 -21.94 -3.92
N GLN A 87 -8.32 -21.29 -2.94
CA GLN A 87 -8.40 -21.77 -1.58
C GLN A 87 -9.76 -22.40 -1.33
N HIS A 88 -9.74 -23.58 -0.71
CA HIS A 88 -10.95 -24.25 -0.25
C HIS A 88 -10.82 -24.61 1.24
N PRO A 89 -11.04 -23.64 2.15
CA PRO A 89 -10.80 -23.84 3.58
C PRO A 89 -11.64 -24.97 4.20
N CYS A 90 -12.74 -25.36 3.55
CA CYS A 90 -13.69 -26.34 4.08
C CYS A 90 -13.77 -27.65 3.27
N ASN A 91 -13.14 -27.78 2.10
CA ASN A 91 -13.24 -28.97 1.25
C ASN A 91 -12.06 -29.10 0.28
N GLN A 92 -11.27 -30.17 0.34
CA GLN A 92 -10.27 -30.41 -0.71
C GLN A 92 -10.97 -30.61 -2.07
N PHE A 93 -10.45 -29.95 -3.11
CA PHE A 93 -10.91 -30.15 -4.47
C PHE A 93 -10.58 -31.59 -4.91
N THR A 94 -11.60 -32.44 -4.96
CA THR A 94 -11.47 -33.87 -5.33
C THR A 94 -11.96 -34.17 -6.76
N GLY A 95 -12.25 -33.13 -7.55
CA GLY A 95 -12.81 -33.24 -8.90
C GLY A 95 -11.79 -33.16 -10.03
N THR A 96 -12.26 -33.39 -11.26
CA THR A 96 -11.50 -33.00 -12.45
C THR A 96 -11.83 -31.55 -12.78
N LEU A 97 -10.83 -30.73 -13.09
CA LEU A 97 -11.06 -29.33 -13.48
C LEU A 97 -11.93 -29.28 -14.76
N PRO A 98 -13.01 -28.45 -14.78
CA PRO A 98 -13.84 -28.27 -15.97
C PRO A 98 -13.03 -27.86 -17.22
N THR A 99 -13.48 -28.31 -18.40
CA THR A 99 -12.77 -28.10 -19.66
C THR A 99 -12.64 -26.62 -20.03
N ASP A 100 -13.71 -25.85 -19.84
CA ASP A 100 -13.73 -24.40 -20.06
C ASP A 100 -12.72 -23.66 -19.17
N VAL A 101 -12.57 -24.08 -17.91
CA VAL A 101 -11.56 -23.53 -17.00
C VAL A 101 -10.15 -23.90 -17.45
N LYS A 102 -9.92 -25.14 -17.92
CA LYS A 102 -8.62 -25.55 -18.48
C LYS A 102 -8.25 -24.73 -19.72
N GLU A 103 -9.20 -24.54 -20.63
CA GLU A 103 -9.01 -23.75 -21.86
C GLU A 103 -8.71 -22.29 -21.54
N TYR A 104 -9.46 -21.69 -20.60
CA TYR A 104 -9.22 -20.33 -20.13
C TYR A 104 -7.80 -20.16 -19.56
N LEU A 105 -7.39 -21.03 -18.63
CA LEU A 105 -6.07 -20.99 -18.00
C LEU A 105 -4.93 -21.20 -18.99
N ASN A 106 -5.11 -22.12 -19.95
CA ASN A 106 -4.13 -22.32 -21.02
C ASN A 106 -4.02 -21.08 -21.92
N GLY A 107 -5.16 -20.48 -22.29
CA GLY A 107 -5.22 -19.26 -23.09
C GLY A 107 -4.53 -18.07 -22.43
N SER A 108 -4.61 -17.96 -21.10
CA SER A 108 -3.94 -16.91 -20.32
C SER A 108 -2.53 -17.28 -19.86
N SER A 109 -2.02 -18.47 -20.20
CA SER A 109 -0.74 -19.00 -19.67
C SER A 109 -0.67 -18.98 -18.13
N THR A 110 -1.79 -19.27 -17.46
CA THR A 110 -1.94 -19.22 -16.00
C THR A 110 -2.01 -20.62 -15.43
N LYS A 111 -1.20 -20.89 -14.40
CA LYS A 111 -1.17 -22.18 -13.70
C LYS A 111 -2.14 -22.16 -12.54
N LEU A 112 -2.96 -23.20 -12.40
CA LEU A 112 -3.82 -23.39 -11.23
C LEU A 112 -3.03 -24.04 -10.09
N LEU A 113 -3.18 -23.51 -8.89
CA LEU A 113 -2.77 -24.13 -7.63
C LEU A 113 -3.96 -24.15 -6.67
N THR A 114 -4.01 -25.17 -5.82
CA THR A 114 -4.99 -25.24 -4.73
C THR A 114 -4.27 -25.21 -3.39
N LEU A 115 -4.79 -24.44 -2.43
CA LEU A 115 -4.26 -24.39 -1.06
C LEU A 115 -5.37 -24.68 -0.04
N ASP A 116 -5.00 -25.40 1.01
CA ASP A 116 -5.87 -25.68 2.16
C ASP A 116 -5.76 -24.57 3.24
N GLU A 117 -4.83 -23.64 3.05
CA GLU A 117 -4.60 -22.50 3.94
C GLU A 117 -5.51 -21.32 3.60
N THR A 118 -5.90 -20.56 4.62
CA THR A 118 -6.67 -19.32 4.45
C THR A 118 -5.71 -18.13 4.43
N LEU A 119 -5.43 -17.62 3.24
CA LEU A 119 -4.70 -16.36 3.05
C LEU A 119 -5.70 -15.28 2.61
N PRO A 120 -5.37 -13.99 2.81
CA PRO A 120 -6.20 -12.95 2.25
C PRO A 120 -6.32 -13.06 0.73
N GLU A 121 -7.51 -12.80 0.20
CA GLU A 121 -7.74 -12.79 -1.24
C GLU A 121 -7.03 -11.60 -1.91
N GLY A 122 -6.80 -11.71 -3.23
CA GLY A 122 -6.33 -10.59 -4.05
C GLY A 122 -5.04 -10.85 -4.82
N PRO A 123 -4.35 -9.78 -5.27
CA PRO A 123 -3.16 -9.88 -6.11
C PRO A 123 -1.92 -10.25 -5.30
N TYR A 124 -1.03 -11.07 -5.81
CA TYR A 124 0.23 -11.48 -5.18
C TYR A 124 1.32 -11.59 -6.23
N PHE A 125 2.56 -11.74 -5.77
CA PHE A 125 3.67 -12.19 -6.59
C PHE A 125 4.27 -13.48 -6.02
N VAL A 126 4.65 -14.38 -6.93
CA VAL A 126 5.41 -15.60 -6.62
C VAL A 126 6.87 -15.37 -7.01
N LEU A 127 7.78 -15.43 -6.03
CA LEU A 127 9.22 -15.34 -6.24
C LEU A 127 9.88 -16.60 -5.66
N GLY A 128 10.50 -17.41 -6.52
CA GLY A 128 10.89 -18.77 -6.15
C GLY A 128 9.66 -19.59 -5.78
N ASN A 129 9.57 -20.03 -4.52
CA ASN A 129 8.41 -20.70 -3.94
C ASN A 129 7.68 -19.84 -2.89
N HIS A 130 7.96 -18.54 -2.80
CA HIS A 130 7.35 -17.67 -1.79
C HIS A 130 6.27 -16.77 -2.39
N LEU A 131 5.17 -16.61 -1.66
CA LEU A 131 4.12 -15.63 -1.93
C LEU A 131 4.42 -14.31 -1.21
N HIS A 132 4.27 -13.23 -1.95
CA HIS A 132 4.50 -11.86 -1.49
C HIS A 132 3.30 -10.98 -1.87
N GLN A 133 2.85 -10.13 -0.96
CA GLN A 133 1.81 -9.14 -1.28
C GLN A 133 2.29 -8.18 -2.37
N ALA A 134 1.40 -7.88 -3.31
CA ALA A 134 1.57 -6.83 -4.30
C ALA A 134 1.17 -5.48 -3.70
N TRP A 135 2.10 -4.52 -3.73
CA TRP A 135 1.84 -3.15 -3.30
C TRP A 135 1.92 -2.23 -4.51
N ARG A 136 0.82 -1.56 -4.88
CA ARG A 136 0.83 -0.62 -6.02
C ARG A 136 1.66 0.61 -5.66
N LEU A 137 2.47 1.08 -6.61
CA LEU A 137 3.21 2.33 -6.51
C LEU A 137 2.42 3.45 -7.18
N HIS A 138 1.83 4.34 -6.38
CA HIS A 138 1.19 5.55 -6.88
C HIS A 138 2.19 6.71 -6.94
N PRO A 139 2.25 7.49 -8.04
CA PRO A 139 3.10 8.67 -8.09
C PRO A 139 2.49 9.82 -7.27
N ASP A 140 3.29 10.45 -6.41
CA ASP A 140 2.94 11.68 -5.68
C ASP A 140 3.11 12.92 -6.57
N VAL A 141 2.26 13.04 -7.59
CA VAL A 141 2.31 14.15 -8.57
C VAL A 141 2.08 15.53 -7.95
N LEU A 142 1.33 15.60 -6.85
CA LEU A 142 1.09 16.82 -6.09
C LEU A 142 2.24 17.16 -5.13
N SER A 143 3.28 16.32 -5.02
CA SER A 143 4.37 16.51 -4.07
C SER A 143 3.87 16.73 -2.63
N ALA A 144 2.84 15.98 -2.23
CA ALA A 144 2.15 16.12 -0.95
C ALA A 144 2.81 15.37 0.20
N PHE A 145 3.60 14.34 -0.10
CA PHE A 145 4.30 13.56 0.89
C PHE A 145 5.67 14.19 1.20
N ALA A 146 5.97 14.30 2.49
CA ALA A 146 7.33 14.51 2.98
C ALA A 146 8.13 13.19 2.90
N VAL A 147 7.47 12.07 3.19
CA VAL A 147 8.03 10.72 3.06
C VAL A 147 6.92 9.69 2.89
N ALA A 148 7.05 8.80 1.91
CA ALA A 148 6.26 7.57 1.82
C ALA A 148 6.85 6.50 2.75
N VAL A 149 6.03 5.63 3.33
CA VAL A 149 6.51 4.64 4.32
C VAL A 149 6.04 3.23 4.01
N LEU A 150 6.77 2.26 4.56
CA LEU A 150 6.43 0.85 4.59
C LEU A 150 6.59 0.32 6.01
N PRO A 151 5.78 -0.67 6.43
CA PRO A 151 6.07 -1.44 7.63
C PRO A 151 7.49 -2.03 7.56
N ASP A 152 8.18 -2.04 8.69
CA ASP A 152 9.49 -2.68 8.82
C ASP A 152 9.32 -4.20 9.00
N ASP A 153 9.56 -4.95 7.93
CA ASP A 153 9.36 -6.40 7.89
C ASP A 153 10.52 -7.21 8.50
N VAL A 154 11.59 -6.57 9.01
CA VAL A 154 12.80 -7.26 9.50
C VAL A 154 12.51 -8.26 10.62
N ASN A 155 11.51 -7.99 11.46
CA ASN A 155 11.07 -8.88 12.54
C ASN A 155 9.71 -9.55 12.28
N ALA A 156 9.14 -9.37 11.09
CA ALA A 156 7.87 -9.98 10.73
C ALA A 156 8.07 -11.47 10.49
N SER A 157 7.93 -12.29 11.53
CA SER A 157 7.85 -13.74 11.35
C SER A 157 6.57 -14.08 10.59
N SER A 158 6.66 -15.04 9.66
CA SER A 158 5.50 -15.57 8.91
C SER A 158 4.37 -16.07 9.82
N MET A 159 4.66 -16.33 11.09
CA MET A 159 3.71 -16.80 12.11
C MET A 159 2.97 -15.70 12.88
N SER A 160 3.40 -14.43 12.84
CA SER A 160 2.68 -13.37 13.54
C SER A 160 1.58 -12.79 12.65
N ARG A 161 0.34 -13.26 12.87
CA ARG A 161 -0.90 -12.64 12.36
C ARG A 161 -1.21 -11.30 13.04
N SER A 162 -0.37 -10.85 13.99
CA SER A 162 -0.52 -9.54 14.60
C SER A 162 -0.20 -8.47 13.57
N HIS A 163 -1.20 -7.66 13.23
CA HIS A 163 -1.08 -6.48 12.37
C HIS A 163 -0.36 -5.30 13.07
N SER A 164 0.21 -5.52 14.26
CA SER A 164 0.94 -4.50 15.00
C SER A 164 2.25 -4.16 14.28
N VAL A 165 2.25 -3.05 13.55
CA VAL A 165 3.47 -2.49 12.97
C VAL A 165 4.27 -1.83 14.09
N GLU A 166 5.43 -2.39 14.42
CA GLU A 166 6.29 -1.84 15.48
C GLU A 166 7.11 -0.64 14.98
N LYS A 167 7.60 -0.72 13.74
CA LYS A 167 8.44 0.29 13.10
C LYS A 167 8.12 0.39 11.61
N TYR A 168 8.49 1.52 11.04
CA TYR A 168 8.38 1.82 9.63
C TYR A 168 9.74 2.15 9.03
N GLN A 169 9.85 1.95 7.73
CA GLN A 169 10.99 2.38 6.92
C GLN A 169 10.54 3.41 5.88
N ALA A 170 11.40 4.38 5.60
CA ALA A 170 11.18 5.30 4.50
C ALA A 170 11.24 4.55 3.15
N PHE A 171 10.28 4.84 2.28
CA PHE A 171 10.29 4.39 0.90
C PHE A 171 10.72 5.53 -0.01
N GLN A 172 11.90 5.36 -0.60
CA GLN A 172 12.51 6.34 -1.50
C GLN A 172 12.62 5.68 -2.88
N ASN A 173 11.64 5.97 -3.73
CA ASN A 173 11.66 5.57 -5.14
C ASN A 173 11.11 6.71 -5.98
N ALA A 174 11.82 7.10 -7.03
CA ALA A 174 11.34 8.07 -8.00
C ALA A 174 10.48 7.36 -9.04
N ALA A 175 9.27 7.87 -9.27
CA ALA A 175 8.44 7.55 -10.42
C ALA A 175 8.59 8.70 -11.42
N PHE A 176 9.14 8.39 -12.60
CA PHE A 176 9.05 9.29 -13.74
C PHE A 176 7.72 9.03 -14.43
N THR A 177 6.81 9.98 -14.32
CA THR A 177 5.66 10.05 -15.21
C THR A 177 6.09 10.81 -16.47
N ASP A 178 5.44 10.58 -17.61
CA ASP A 178 5.73 11.31 -18.86
C ASP A 178 5.66 12.84 -18.69
N ALA A 179 5.01 13.32 -17.61
CA ALA A 179 4.85 14.73 -17.27
C ALA A 179 5.82 15.25 -16.18
N ALA A 180 6.21 14.43 -15.20
CA ALA A 180 7.02 14.87 -14.06
C ALA A 180 7.67 13.72 -13.28
N ALA A 181 8.79 14.01 -12.60
CA ALA A 181 9.35 13.17 -11.56
C ALA A 181 8.55 13.35 -10.25
N ALA A 182 8.09 12.25 -9.68
CA ALA A 182 7.36 12.21 -8.41
C ALA A 182 7.97 11.14 -7.50
N VAL A 183 7.76 11.24 -6.19
CA VAL A 183 8.04 10.09 -5.30
C VAL A 183 6.92 9.06 -5.44
N SER A 184 7.25 7.77 -5.34
CA SER A 184 6.26 6.71 -5.32
C SER A 184 5.74 6.46 -3.91
N VAL A 185 4.43 6.29 -3.76
CA VAL A 185 3.76 5.91 -2.52
C VAL A 185 3.27 4.47 -2.66
N PRO A 186 3.84 3.50 -1.91
CA PRO A 186 3.43 2.12 -1.97
C PRO A 186 2.16 1.91 -1.13
N VAL A 187 1.15 1.27 -1.70
CA VAL A 187 -0.11 0.95 -0.99
C VAL A 187 -0.49 -0.51 -1.16
N PRO A 188 -0.94 -1.20 -0.10
CA PRO A 188 -1.40 -2.59 -0.20
C PRO A 188 -2.78 -2.67 -0.85
N SER A 189 -3.12 -3.84 -1.40
CA SER A 189 -4.48 -4.14 -1.87
C SER A 189 -5.48 -4.02 -0.73
N ARG A 190 -6.66 -3.45 -1.00
CA ARG A 190 -7.78 -3.42 -0.05
C ARG A 190 -8.32 -4.81 0.24
N LEU A 191 -8.13 -5.76 -0.68
CA LEU A 191 -8.62 -7.14 -0.58
C LEU A 191 -7.94 -7.93 0.54
N TYR A 192 -6.76 -7.49 0.99
CA TYR A 192 -6.06 -8.16 2.09
C TYR A 192 -6.71 -7.96 3.46
N TYR A 193 -7.71 -7.08 3.55
CA TYR A 193 -8.25 -6.62 4.81
C TYR A 193 -9.75 -6.90 4.89
N GLN A 194 -10.17 -7.44 6.02
CA GLN A 194 -11.58 -7.61 6.37
C GLN A 194 -11.89 -6.78 7.60
N LYS A 195 -12.91 -5.93 7.52
CA LYS A 195 -13.37 -5.14 8.68
C LYS A 195 -14.01 -6.06 9.71
N THR A 196 -13.62 -5.90 10.96
CA THR A 196 -14.24 -6.55 12.12
C THR A 196 -14.67 -5.50 13.15
N SER A 197 -15.38 -5.92 14.21
CA SER A 197 -15.69 -5.04 15.34
C SER A 197 -14.45 -4.47 16.02
N GLU A 198 -13.37 -5.24 16.06
CA GLU A 198 -12.09 -4.86 16.68
C GLU A 198 -11.24 -4.02 15.73
N GLN A 199 -11.35 -4.26 14.42
CA GLN A 199 -10.61 -3.55 13.37
C GLN A 199 -11.56 -2.87 12.37
N PRO A 200 -12.30 -1.82 12.78
CA PRO A 200 -13.26 -1.13 11.92
C PRO A 200 -12.59 -0.34 10.78
N PHE A 201 -11.29 -0.05 10.91
CA PHE A 201 -10.50 0.69 9.93
C PHE A 201 -9.58 -0.21 9.11
N ALA A 202 -9.78 -1.54 9.16
CA ALA A 202 -9.04 -2.50 8.37
C ALA A 202 -8.99 -2.08 6.89
N GLY A 203 -7.76 -1.91 6.38
CA GLY A 203 -7.50 -1.56 4.98
C GLY A 203 -7.65 -0.09 4.61
N LEU A 204 -8.08 0.78 5.55
CA LEU A 204 -8.10 2.23 5.29
C LEU A 204 -6.66 2.75 5.19
N ARG A 205 -6.34 3.36 4.07
CA ARG A 205 -5.05 4.01 3.79
C ARG A 205 -5.07 5.40 4.39
N VAL A 206 -4.14 5.64 5.32
CA VAL A 206 -4.07 6.86 6.11
C VAL A 206 -2.73 7.57 5.87
N ALA A 207 -2.82 8.84 5.49
CA ALA A 207 -1.68 9.75 5.52
C ALA A 207 -1.66 10.52 6.85
N ILE A 208 -0.49 10.75 7.42
CA ILE A 208 -0.36 11.48 8.70
C ILE A 208 0.49 12.73 8.53
N LYS A 209 0.15 13.85 9.16
CA LYS A 209 0.98 15.06 9.08
C LYS A 209 2.37 14.80 9.65
N ASP A 210 3.41 15.38 9.04
CA ASP A 210 4.80 15.16 9.47
C ASP A 210 5.14 15.67 10.89
N ASN A 211 4.22 16.38 11.57
CA ASN A 211 4.35 16.69 12.99
C ASN A 211 3.84 15.62 13.95
N MET A 212 3.42 14.47 13.44
CA MET A 212 3.03 13.30 14.22
C MET A 212 4.20 12.31 14.21
N HIS A 213 4.58 11.72 15.34
CA HIS A 213 5.67 10.74 15.38
C HIS A 213 5.21 9.39 14.81
N LEU A 214 6.11 8.72 14.08
CA LEU A 214 5.94 7.35 13.58
C LEU A 214 7.25 6.62 13.81
N ALA A 215 7.20 5.48 14.52
CA ALA A 215 8.39 4.73 14.89
C ALA A 215 9.19 4.30 13.63
N GLY A 216 10.50 4.50 13.65
CA GLY A 216 11.42 4.25 12.54
C GLY A 216 11.55 5.40 11.51
N ILE A 217 10.73 6.45 11.62
CA ILE A 217 10.68 7.55 10.65
C ILE A 217 11.06 8.88 11.31
N VAL A 218 11.73 9.75 10.55
CA VAL A 218 12.04 11.12 10.97
C VAL A 218 10.76 11.94 11.05
N THR A 219 10.64 12.79 12.06
CA THR A 219 9.61 13.83 12.15
C THR A 219 10.30 15.14 11.85
N GLY A 220 10.07 15.71 10.66
CA GLY A 220 10.82 16.87 10.18
C GLY A 220 10.26 18.22 10.65
N LEU A 221 8.97 18.29 10.96
CA LEU A 221 8.27 19.56 11.24
C LEU A 221 8.42 20.58 10.11
N GLY A 222 8.62 20.14 8.86
CA GLY A 222 8.91 21.04 7.75
C GLY A 222 10.24 21.82 7.89
N SER A 223 11.18 21.35 8.72
CA SER A 223 12.51 21.96 8.89
C SER A 223 13.64 20.94 8.70
N ARG A 224 14.63 21.27 7.86
CA ARG A 224 15.83 20.43 7.66
C ARG A 224 16.68 20.35 8.92
N ALA A 225 16.92 21.49 9.58
CA ALA A 225 17.70 21.55 10.81
C ALA A 225 17.05 20.73 11.94
N TYR A 226 15.73 20.76 12.07
CA TYR A 226 15.02 19.93 13.05
C TYR A 226 15.14 18.43 12.73
N ALA A 227 14.97 18.05 11.46
CA ALA A 227 15.13 16.68 11.00
C ALA A 227 16.55 16.13 11.29
N GLU A 228 17.58 16.94 11.00
CA GLU A 228 18.99 16.61 11.26
C GLU A 228 19.31 16.47 12.75
N LEU A 229 18.75 17.37 13.59
CA LEU A 229 19.02 17.37 15.02
C LEU A 229 18.40 16.16 15.75
N TYR A 230 17.20 15.72 15.35
CA TYR A 230 16.43 14.74 16.11
C TYR A 230 16.31 13.36 15.48
N GLY A 231 16.60 13.21 14.19
CA GLY A 231 16.61 11.92 13.51
C GLY A 231 15.30 11.12 13.59
N LYS A 232 15.42 9.79 13.45
CA LYS A 232 14.30 8.84 13.49
C LYS A 232 13.69 8.77 14.89
N LYS A 233 12.38 8.58 14.97
CA LYS A 233 11.67 8.40 16.24
C LYS A 233 11.52 6.92 16.59
N ASP A 234 11.58 6.59 17.87
CA ASP A 234 11.36 5.22 18.36
C ASP A 234 9.90 4.95 18.74
N VAL A 235 9.07 5.99 18.79
CA VAL A 235 7.66 5.89 19.20
C VAL A 235 6.74 6.41 18.11
N THR A 236 5.57 5.80 18.01
CA THR A 236 4.44 6.29 17.22
C THR A 236 3.52 7.11 18.13
N SER A 237 3.00 8.24 17.64
CA SER A 237 2.06 9.07 18.39
C SER A 237 0.80 8.29 18.77
N GLN A 238 0.28 8.50 19.99
CA GLN A 238 -0.79 7.67 20.58
C GLN A 238 -2.03 7.53 19.69
N TYR A 239 -2.48 8.61 19.04
CA TYR A 239 -3.64 8.57 18.14
C TYR A 239 -3.34 7.83 16.83
N VAL A 240 -2.11 7.90 16.31
CA VAL A 240 -1.69 7.10 15.14
C VAL A 240 -1.68 5.62 15.52
N SER A 241 -1.08 5.27 16.67
CA SER A 241 -1.11 3.91 17.19
C SER A 241 -2.52 3.38 17.47
N SER A 242 -3.47 4.25 17.83
CA SER A 242 -4.87 3.85 18.00
C SER A 242 -5.52 3.48 16.66
N LEU A 243 -5.21 4.20 15.59
CA LEU A 243 -5.69 3.88 14.24
C LEU A 243 -5.08 2.58 13.71
N GLU A 244 -3.77 2.39 13.89
CA GLU A 244 -3.07 1.15 13.49
C GLU A 244 -3.67 -0.06 14.21
N LYS A 245 -3.92 0.04 15.52
CA LYS A 245 -4.59 -1.03 16.30
C LYS A 245 -5.99 -1.36 15.77
N LYS A 246 -6.69 -0.37 15.21
CA LYS A 246 -8.00 -0.53 14.56
C LYS A 246 -7.92 -0.97 13.10
N GLY A 247 -6.73 -1.30 12.60
CA GLY A 247 -6.50 -1.88 11.26
C GLY A 247 -6.15 -0.86 10.16
N ALA A 248 -5.98 0.41 10.49
CA ALA A 248 -5.59 1.42 9.50
C ALA A 248 -4.15 1.21 9.02
N VAL A 249 -3.91 1.49 7.74
CA VAL A 249 -2.61 1.35 7.08
C VAL A 249 -1.99 2.73 6.90
N ILE A 250 -0.90 3.03 7.59
CA ILE A 250 -0.18 4.29 7.40
C ILE A 250 0.69 4.21 6.13
N VAL A 251 0.45 5.09 5.16
CA VAL A 251 1.13 5.07 3.84
C VAL A 251 2.21 6.14 3.69
N GLY A 252 2.19 7.17 4.53
CA GLY A 252 3.23 8.20 4.51
C GLY A 252 2.98 9.37 5.44
N LYS A 253 3.98 10.25 5.52
CA LYS A 253 3.88 11.54 6.19
C LYS A 253 3.67 12.65 5.18
N THR A 254 2.68 13.51 5.41
CA THR A 254 2.36 14.65 4.55
C THR A 254 3.14 15.90 4.96
N LYS A 255 3.48 16.72 3.96
CA LYS A 255 4.15 18.01 4.16
C LYS A 255 3.27 18.96 4.99
N LEU A 256 3.93 19.87 5.68
CA LEU A 256 3.33 20.95 6.45
C LEU A 256 4.12 22.24 6.30
N SER A 257 3.49 23.37 6.64
CA SER A 257 4.23 24.61 6.93
C SER A 257 5.18 24.38 8.12
N ALA A 258 6.40 24.89 8.05
CA ALA A 258 7.42 24.70 9.08
C ALA A 258 6.90 24.99 10.49
N PHE A 259 7.12 24.04 11.41
CA PHE A 259 6.64 24.05 12.80
C PHE A 259 5.12 24.21 12.96
N ALA A 260 4.34 23.88 11.94
CA ALA A 260 2.92 24.22 11.84
C ALA A 260 2.66 25.74 12.01
N GLY A 261 3.65 26.56 11.65
CA GLY A 261 3.72 27.99 11.88
C GLY A 261 3.09 28.82 10.77
N SER A 262 3.70 29.98 10.50
CA SER A 262 3.09 31.05 9.69
C SER A 262 3.45 31.04 8.21
N GLU A 263 4.16 30.03 7.69
CA GLU A 263 4.41 29.95 6.24
C GLU A 263 3.07 29.93 5.47
N VAL A 264 3.02 30.59 4.32
CA VAL A 264 1.81 30.78 3.50
C VAL A 264 2.00 30.14 2.13
N PRO A 265 1.84 28.82 1.98
CA PRO A 265 2.07 28.14 0.71
C PRO A 265 1.39 28.79 -0.52
N PRO A 266 2.11 29.05 -1.62
CA PRO A 266 3.51 28.71 -1.86
C PRO A 266 4.54 29.78 -1.46
N ASN A 267 4.06 30.89 -0.92
CA ASN A 267 4.89 31.99 -0.46
C ASN A 267 5.54 31.66 0.89
N GLN A 268 6.75 32.18 1.12
CA GLN A 268 7.41 32.12 2.43
C GLN A 268 7.76 30.70 2.93
N CYS A 269 7.68 29.66 2.07
CA CYS A 269 8.21 28.33 2.37
C CYS A 269 9.74 28.33 2.15
N ILE A 270 10.51 27.91 3.17
CA ILE A 270 11.98 28.01 3.12
C ILE A 270 12.63 26.66 2.78
N ASP A 271 12.34 25.62 3.57
CA ASP A 271 13.09 24.35 3.50
C ASP A 271 12.52 23.35 2.49
N TYR A 272 11.19 23.31 2.36
CA TYR A 272 10.50 22.38 1.47
C TYR A 272 9.50 23.13 0.61
N PHE A 273 9.52 22.85 -0.70
CA PHE A 273 8.48 23.35 -1.58
C PHE A 273 7.13 22.73 -1.18
N PRO A 274 6.07 23.56 -1.06
CA PRO A 274 4.74 23.10 -0.71
C PRO A 274 4.18 22.10 -1.74
N PRO A 275 3.12 21.36 -1.40
CA PRO A 275 2.39 20.61 -2.40
C PRO A 275 1.71 21.50 -3.43
N TRP A 276 1.41 20.92 -4.59
CA TRP A 276 0.49 21.48 -5.56
C TRP A 276 -0.95 21.33 -5.07
N ASN A 277 -1.79 22.32 -5.38
CA ASN A 277 -3.20 22.26 -5.08
C ASN A 277 -3.90 21.38 -6.13
N ALA A 278 -4.66 20.38 -5.69
CA ALA A 278 -5.39 19.50 -6.61
C ALA A 278 -6.55 20.21 -7.33
N ARG A 279 -6.95 21.41 -6.89
CA ARG A 279 -8.01 22.21 -7.50
C ARG A 279 -7.46 23.36 -8.34
N GLY A 280 -8.29 23.85 -9.27
CA GLY A 280 -7.92 24.92 -10.18
C GLY A 280 -6.93 24.43 -11.25
N ASP A 281 -5.94 25.27 -11.55
CA ASP A 281 -4.86 24.99 -12.50
C ASP A 281 -3.59 24.44 -11.82
N GLY A 282 -3.66 24.13 -10.53
CA GLY A 282 -2.53 23.67 -9.72
C GLY A 282 -1.70 24.79 -9.08
N TYR A 283 -1.84 26.04 -9.52
CA TYR A 283 -1.00 27.17 -9.08
C TYR A 283 -1.60 27.99 -7.93
N GLN A 284 -2.81 27.68 -7.51
CA GLN A 284 -3.38 28.24 -6.28
C GLN A 284 -2.66 27.67 -5.06
N GLY A 285 -2.45 28.50 -4.03
CA GLY A 285 -1.84 28.05 -2.78
C GLY A 285 -2.68 26.99 -2.06
N PRO A 286 -2.08 25.89 -1.55
CA PRO A 286 -2.81 24.86 -0.80
C PRO A 286 -3.19 25.28 0.63
N SER A 287 -2.93 26.54 1.03
CA SER A 287 -3.01 27.06 2.40
C SER A 287 -2.18 26.23 3.40
N GLY A 288 -2.27 26.52 4.70
CA GLY A 288 -1.45 25.91 5.73
C GLY A 288 -2.13 25.86 7.10
N SER A 289 -1.60 25.12 8.07
CA SER A 289 -0.30 24.43 8.01
C SER A 289 -0.38 22.98 7.56
N SER A 290 -1.56 22.44 7.27
CA SER A 290 -1.76 21.03 6.86
C SER A 290 -1.83 20.88 5.33
N SER A 291 -0.97 21.59 4.60
CA SER A 291 -0.99 21.69 3.14
C SER A 291 -0.94 20.32 2.44
N GLY A 292 -0.03 19.44 2.85
CA GLY A 292 0.12 18.11 2.26
C GLY A 292 -1.09 17.22 2.51
N ALA A 293 -1.69 17.31 3.71
CA ALA A 293 -2.88 16.57 4.05
C ALA A 293 -4.10 17.00 3.21
N ALA A 294 -4.27 18.32 3.01
CA ALA A 294 -5.33 18.86 2.16
C ALA A 294 -5.14 18.47 0.68
N ALA A 295 -3.90 18.54 0.17
CA ALA A 295 -3.58 18.14 -1.21
C ALA A 295 -3.85 16.65 -1.44
N VAL A 296 -3.46 15.78 -0.50
CA VAL A 296 -3.77 14.35 -0.52
C VAL A 296 -5.28 14.12 -0.65
N MET A 297 -6.09 14.69 0.25
CA MET A 297 -7.54 14.47 0.24
C MET A 297 -8.22 15.10 -0.99
N GLY A 298 -7.65 16.17 -1.53
CA GLY A 298 -8.19 16.86 -2.70
C GLY A 298 -7.88 16.19 -4.03
N GLY A 299 -6.82 15.37 -4.12
CA GLY A 299 -6.34 14.87 -5.41
C GLY A 299 -5.98 13.38 -5.49
N TYR A 300 -5.94 12.65 -4.37
CA TYR A 300 -5.63 11.22 -4.37
C TYR A 300 -6.84 10.39 -3.93
N PRO A 301 -7.65 9.89 -4.89
CA PRO A 301 -8.82 9.05 -4.56
C PRO A 301 -8.44 7.69 -3.94
N TRP A 302 -7.16 7.33 -4.01
CA TRP A 302 -6.63 6.09 -3.45
C TRP A 302 -6.22 6.22 -1.97
N ILE A 303 -6.36 7.40 -1.34
CA ILE A 303 -6.18 7.63 0.10
C ILE A 303 -7.54 7.88 0.73
N ASP A 304 -7.82 7.17 1.82
CA ASP A 304 -9.14 7.22 2.44
C ASP A 304 -9.24 8.31 3.52
N VAL A 305 -8.14 8.56 4.26
CA VAL A 305 -8.09 9.55 5.35
C VAL A 305 -6.72 10.23 5.42
N SER A 306 -6.69 11.52 5.78
CA SER A 306 -5.46 12.20 6.17
C SER A 306 -5.61 12.90 7.52
N LEU A 307 -4.66 12.67 8.43
CA LEU A 307 -4.64 13.33 9.74
C LEU A 307 -4.00 14.71 9.66
N CYS A 308 -4.60 15.66 10.37
CA CYS A 308 -4.18 17.05 10.44
C CYS A 308 -3.99 17.50 11.90
N THR A 309 -3.39 18.68 12.07
CA THR A 309 -3.39 19.41 13.35
C THR A 309 -3.93 20.82 13.14
N ASP A 310 -4.69 21.32 14.12
CA ASP A 310 -5.13 22.71 14.20
C ASP A 310 -4.80 23.26 15.59
N SER A 311 -4.19 24.44 15.62
CA SER A 311 -3.80 25.12 16.87
C SER A 311 -4.49 26.47 17.02
N LYS A 312 -5.19 26.98 15.99
CA LYS A 312 -5.77 28.34 15.95
C LYS A 312 -7.03 28.48 15.07
N ASN A 313 -7.85 27.44 14.88
CA ASN A 313 -9.01 27.41 13.96
C ASN A 313 -8.67 27.67 12.47
N ARG A 314 -7.45 27.32 12.03
CA ARG A 314 -7.04 27.52 10.63
C ARG A 314 -7.57 26.46 9.67
N LEU A 315 -8.03 25.31 10.16
CA LEU A 315 -8.70 24.33 9.29
C LEU A 315 -10.10 24.79 8.87
N ILE A 316 -10.78 25.55 9.75
CA ILE A 316 -12.19 25.91 9.60
C ILE A 316 -12.37 27.25 8.84
N SER A 317 -11.38 28.14 8.86
CA SER A 317 -11.50 29.46 8.22
C SER A 317 -11.33 29.45 6.70
N ASP A 318 -10.47 28.57 6.15
CA ASP A 318 -10.06 28.70 4.75
C ASP A 318 -10.39 27.51 3.84
N PHE A 319 -10.79 26.34 4.37
CA PHE A 319 -10.98 25.12 3.55
C PHE A 319 -12.26 24.30 3.81
N LEU A 320 -12.96 24.50 4.94
CA LEU A 320 -14.20 23.78 5.27
C LEU A 320 -15.45 24.61 4.90
N ARG A 321 -15.60 24.89 3.60
CA ARG A 321 -16.92 25.04 3.00
C ARG A 321 -17.02 24.02 1.87
N ALA A 322 -18.03 23.15 1.98
CA ALA A 322 -18.45 22.06 1.10
C ALA A 322 -17.87 20.66 1.42
N ASP A 323 -18.70 19.91 2.14
CA ASP A 323 -19.02 18.49 1.89
C ASP A 323 -17.95 17.42 2.15
N ILE A 324 -17.39 17.36 3.35
CA ILE A 324 -16.86 16.10 3.92
C ILE A 324 -17.14 16.05 5.42
N LEU A 325 -18.34 15.61 5.80
CA LEU A 325 -18.69 14.98 7.07
C LEU A 325 -19.67 13.84 6.76
#